data_AF-A0A7Y7TRD6-F1
#
_entry.id   AF-A0A7Y7TRD6-F1
#
_cell.length_a   1.000
_cell.length_b   1.000
_cell.length_c   1.000
_cell.angle_alpha   90.00
_cell.angle_beta   90.00
_cell.angle_gamma   90.00
#
_symmetry.space_group_name_H-M   'P 1'
#
loop_
_entity.id
_entity.type
_entity.pdbx_description
1 polymer ?
#
loop_
_entity_poly.entity_id
_entity_poly.type
_entity_poly.pdbx_seq_one_letter_code
_entity_poly.pdbx_strand_id
1 'polypeptide(L)'
;MKKIHFLIFATIILFSVYFVSCNPDDPDGSPQPVTDPRDQYVGNWTCTEVSQLFPTQTPFTVGISLSSTNTSQILISNFYHFGTSENAIAVVSDNSVALPQQTVCSMAIHGSGNLETATKITWNYFVNDGADIDTVSATYIKQ
;
A
#
# COMPACT_ATOMS: atom_id res chain seq x y z
N MET A 1 -0.32 -68.09 -25.20
CA MET A 1 0.54 -67.02 -24.63
C MET A 1 0.11 -65.58 -25.04
N LYS A 2 -0.66 -65.36 -26.11
CA LYS A 2 -1.15 -64.02 -26.52
C LYS A 2 -2.27 -63.40 -25.66
N LYS A 3 -3.09 -64.21 -24.98
CA LYS A 3 -4.25 -63.72 -24.20
C LYS A 3 -3.87 -63.14 -22.83
N ILE A 4 -2.72 -63.53 -22.27
CA ILE A 4 -2.20 -63.02 -21.00
C ILE A 4 -1.61 -61.61 -21.17
N HIS A 5 -0.97 -61.33 -22.30
CA HIS A 5 -0.47 -59.98 -22.63
C HIS A 5 -1.61 -58.97 -22.87
N PHE A 6 -2.75 -59.42 -23.41
CA PHE A 6 -3.93 -58.58 -23.60
C PHE A 6 -4.62 -58.22 -22.27
N LEU A 7 -4.61 -59.13 -21.29
CA LEU A 7 -5.16 -58.89 -19.95
C LEU A 7 -4.27 -57.98 -19.08
N ILE A 8 -2.94 -58.04 -19.27
CA ILE A 8 -1.98 -57.16 -18.56
C ILE A 8 -2.00 -55.74 -19.14
N PHE A 9 -2.22 -55.58 -20.44
CA PHE A 9 -2.33 -54.26 -21.06
C PHE A 9 -3.65 -53.54 -20.70
N ALA A 10 -4.73 -54.31 -20.50
CA ALA A 10 -6.04 -53.77 -20.09
C ALA A 10 -6.10 -53.36 -18.60
N THR A 11 -5.22 -53.87 -17.74
CA THR A 11 -5.17 -53.51 -16.31
C THR A 11 -4.33 -52.26 -16.04
N ILE A 12 -3.39 -51.90 -16.92
CA ILE A 12 -2.54 -50.70 -16.76
C ILE A 12 -3.27 -49.41 -17.15
N ILE A 13 -4.27 -49.48 -18.02
CA ILE A 13 -5.08 -48.32 -18.45
C ILE A 13 -6.16 -47.94 -17.40
N LEU A 14 -6.48 -48.82 -16.46
CA LEU A 14 -7.44 -48.54 -15.39
C LEU A 14 -6.81 -47.90 -14.13
N PHE A 15 -5.48 -47.71 -14.12
CA PHE A 15 -4.73 -47.17 -12.97
C PHE A 15 -4.33 -45.70 -13.14
N SER A 16 -4.69 -45.04 -14.25
CA SER A 16 -4.20 -43.69 -14.59
C SER A 16 -5.05 -42.53 -14.06
N VAL A 17 -6.09 -42.79 -13.25
CA VAL A 17 -7.11 -41.77 -12.90
C VAL A 17 -7.05 -41.29 -11.44
N TYR A 18 -5.96 -41.51 -10.70
CA TYR A 18 -5.93 -41.22 -9.25
C TYR A 18 -4.99 -40.10 -8.79
N PHE A 19 -4.56 -39.19 -9.67
CA PHE A 19 -3.92 -37.95 -9.22
C PHE A 19 -4.86 -36.75 -9.41
N VAL A 20 -5.97 -36.75 -8.69
CA VAL A 20 -6.63 -35.49 -8.29
C VAL A 20 -5.75 -34.92 -7.18
N SER A 21 -4.90 -33.97 -7.54
CA SER A 21 -4.29 -33.04 -6.58
C SER A 21 -5.38 -32.08 -6.11
N CYS A 22 -6.20 -32.53 -5.18
CA CYS A 22 -6.88 -31.60 -4.28
C CYS A 22 -5.77 -31.01 -3.41
N ASN A 23 -5.51 -29.71 -3.55
CA ASN A 23 -4.87 -28.98 -2.46
C ASN A 23 -5.66 -29.30 -1.19
N PRO A 24 -5.02 -29.40 -0.02
CA PRO A 24 -5.78 -29.37 1.21
C PRO A 24 -6.65 -28.11 1.17
N ASP A 25 -7.96 -28.31 1.02
CA ASP A 25 -8.94 -27.31 1.40
C ASP A 25 -8.71 -27.12 2.90
N ASP A 26 -7.97 -26.06 3.22
CA ASP A 26 -7.73 -25.68 4.60
C ASP A 26 -9.10 -25.56 5.29
N PRO A 27 -9.31 -26.26 6.42
CA PRO A 27 -10.56 -26.23 7.15
C PRO A 27 -10.62 -24.92 7.94
N ASP A 28 -10.79 -23.80 7.25
CA ASP A 28 -11.24 -22.56 7.89
C ASP A 28 -12.01 -21.70 6.90
N GLY A 29 -13.26 -22.10 6.64
CA GLY A 29 -14.28 -21.27 6.00
C GLY A 29 -14.78 -20.13 6.88
N SER A 30 -14.02 -19.66 7.87
CA SER A 30 -14.24 -18.33 8.42
C SER A 30 -13.71 -17.31 7.40
N PRO A 31 -14.51 -16.31 6.98
CA PRO A 31 -13.93 -15.16 6.32
C PRO A 31 -12.94 -14.56 7.31
N GLN A 32 -11.63 -14.67 7.03
CA GLN A 32 -10.64 -13.84 7.70
C GLN A 32 -11.17 -12.40 7.63
N PRO A 33 -11.26 -11.67 8.75
CA PRO A 33 -11.73 -10.29 8.71
C PRO A 33 -10.83 -9.56 7.72
N VAL A 34 -11.40 -9.18 6.58
CA VAL A 34 -10.70 -8.40 5.56
C VAL A 34 -10.44 -7.05 6.20
N THR A 35 -9.29 -6.92 6.84
CA THR A 35 -8.88 -5.68 7.49
C THR A 35 -8.61 -4.70 6.38
N ASP A 36 -9.20 -3.51 6.47
CA ASP A 36 -9.02 -2.50 5.44
C ASP A 36 -7.52 -2.14 5.37
N PRO A 37 -6.85 -2.30 4.22
CA PRO A 37 -5.41 -2.04 4.11
C PRO A 37 -5.05 -0.58 4.40
N ARG A 38 -6.02 0.32 4.50
CA ARG A 38 -5.83 1.73 4.88
C ARG A 38 -5.74 1.93 6.39
N ASP A 39 -6.32 1.04 7.19
CA ASP A 39 -6.42 1.22 8.65
C ASP A 39 -5.05 1.35 9.32
N GLN A 40 -4.04 0.67 8.77
CA GLN A 40 -2.64 0.77 9.21
C GLN A 40 -2.04 2.18 9.06
N TYR A 41 -2.56 3.00 8.16
CA TYR A 41 -2.08 4.37 7.92
C TYR A 41 -2.78 5.39 8.83
N VAL A 42 -4.01 5.12 9.28
CA VAL A 42 -4.82 6.08 10.05
C VAL A 42 -4.15 6.46 11.37
N GLY A 43 -4.21 7.74 11.71
CA GLY A 43 -3.69 8.29 12.95
C GLY A 43 -2.85 9.56 12.76
N ASN A 44 -2.21 10.00 13.84
CA ASN A 44 -1.29 11.12 13.80
C ASN A 44 0.16 10.62 13.70
N TRP A 45 0.95 11.35 12.94
CA TRP A 45 2.32 11.01 12.61
C TRP A 45 3.22 12.22 12.81
N THR A 46 4.36 12.02 13.45
CA THR A 46 5.44 13.00 13.45
C THR A 46 6.22 12.87 12.15
N CYS A 47 6.17 13.90 11.33
CA CYS A 47 6.89 14.03 10.08
C CYS A 47 8.24 14.71 10.31
N THR A 48 9.30 14.12 9.76
CA THR A 48 10.61 14.75 9.58
C THR A 48 10.95 14.74 8.10
N GLU A 49 11.15 15.91 7.51
CA GLU A 49 11.49 16.08 6.10
C GLU A 49 12.97 16.43 5.90
N VAL A 50 13.52 15.99 4.78
CA VAL A 50 14.75 16.48 4.18
C VAL A 50 14.38 17.07 2.81
N SER A 51 14.24 18.39 2.78
CA SER A 51 13.90 19.18 1.59
C SER A 51 15.18 19.73 0.94
N GLN A 52 15.20 19.79 -0.39
CA GLN A 52 16.32 20.36 -1.14
C GLN A 52 16.28 21.89 -1.17
N LEU A 53 15.08 22.49 -1.18
CA LEU A 53 14.91 23.94 -1.16
C LEU A 53 14.89 24.53 0.27
N PHE A 54 14.41 23.76 1.25
CA PHE A 54 14.23 24.18 2.64
C PHE A 54 14.91 23.18 3.60
N PRO A 55 16.25 23.17 3.69
CA PRO A 55 16.99 22.13 4.42
C PRO A 55 16.80 22.17 5.94
N THR A 56 16.32 23.27 6.50
CA THR A 56 16.10 23.44 7.94
C THR A 56 14.61 23.37 8.25
N GLN A 57 14.08 22.15 8.37
CA GLN A 57 12.72 21.92 8.83
C GLN A 57 12.69 21.33 10.24
N THR A 58 11.77 21.83 11.06
CA THR A 58 11.44 21.25 12.36
C THR A 58 10.36 20.18 12.19
N PRO A 59 10.43 19.06 12.94
CA PRO A 59 9.39 18.04 12.88
C PRO A 59 8.00 18.61 13.17
N PHE A 60 6.99 18.13 12.46
CA PHE A 60 5.60 18.56 12.59
C PHE A 60 4.63 17.39 12.55
N THR A 61 3.38 17.61 12.96
CA THR A 61 2.36 16.55 12.97
C THR A 61 1.57 16.54 11.68
N VAL A 62 1.42 15.34 11.11
CA VAL A 62 0.58 15.03 9.95
C VAL A 62 -0.55 14.11 10.43
N GLY A 63 -1.78 14.37 9.99
CA GLY A 63 -2.92 13.51 10.26
C GLY A 63 -3.26 12.65 9.05
N ILE A 64 -3.57 11.38 9.26
CA ILE A 64 -4.06 10.50 8.18
C ILE A 64 -5.43 9.96 8.56
N SER A 65 -6.38 10.10 7.63
CA SER A 65 -7.76 9.61 7.78
C SER A 65 -8.24 8.87 6.53
N LEU A 66 -9.30 8.08 6.66
CA LEU A 66 -9.91 7.39 5.53
C LEU A 66 -10.68 8.36 4.64
N SER A 67 -10.61 8.17 3.31
CA SER A 67 -11.57 8.81 2.42
C SER A 67 -12.95 8.16 2.59
N SER A 68 -13.99 8.99 2.74
CA SER A 68 -15.39 8.54 2.81
C SER A 68 -15.99 8.23 1.44
N THR A 69 -15.32 8.62 0.35
CA THR A 69 -15.82 8.51 -1.03
C THR A 69 -15.08 7.48 -1.85
N ASN A 70 -13.90 7.04 -1.43
CA ASN A 70 -13.10 6.06 -2.14
C ASN A 70 -12.40 5.09 -1.18
N THR A 71 -12.64 3.80 -1.38
CA THR A 71 -12.18 2.70 -0.51
C THR A 71 -10.69 2.36 -0.66
N SER A 72 -9.98 2.94 -1.63
CA SER A 72 -8.52 2.82 -1.74
C SER A 72 -7.78 4.09 -1.32
N GLN A 73 -8.49 5.16 -0.95
CA GLN A 73 -7.87 6.45 -0.65
C GLN A 73 -7.81 6.76 0.84
N ILE A 74 -6.75 7.46 1.21
CA ILE A 74 -6.57 8.15 2.49
C ILE A 74 -6.39 9.65 2.24
N LEU A 75 -6.74 10.45 3.24
CA LEU A 75 -6.56 11.89 3.28
C LEU A 75 -5.44 12.21 4.28
N ILE A 76 -4.44 12.95 3.82
CA ILE A 76 -3.26 13.33 4.59
C ILE A 76 -3.33 14.84 4.86
N SER A 77 -3.62 15.22 6.11
CA SER A 77 -3.71 16.61 6.53
C SER A 77 -2.36 17.18 6.95
N ASN A 78 -2.15 18.49 6.73
CA ASN A 78 -0.88 19.15 7.02
C ASN A 78 0.33 18.54 6.27
N PHE A 79 0.09 17.93 5.10
CA PHE A 79 1.16 17.46 4.22
C PHE A 79 2.09 18.61 3.84
N TYR A 80 3.41 18.40 3.88
CA TYR A 80 4.42 19.44 3.62
C TYR A 80 4.21 20.72 4.45
N HIS A 81 3.64 20.57 5.65
CA HIS A 81 3.30 21.67 6.55
C HIS A 81 2.36 22.74 5.94
N PHE A 82 1.48 22.36 5.01
CA PHE A 82 0.51 23.29 4.40
C PHE A 82 -0.59 23.78 5.37
N GLY A 83 -0.67 23.23 6.58
CA GLY A 83 -1.71 23.50 7.56
C GLY A 83 -2.74 22.38 7.65
N THR A 84 -3.37 22.24 8.81
CA THR A 84 -4.31 21.15 9.12
C THR A 84 -5.64 21.21 8.37
N SER A 85 -5.96 22.35 7.73
CA SER A 85 -7.13 22.48 6.85
C SER A 85 -6.92 21.88 5.47
N GLU A 86 -5.66 21.77 5.03
CA GLU A 86 -5.30 21.27 3.71
C GLU A 86 -5.12 19.75 3.75
N ASN A 87 -5.63 19.07 2.72
CA ASN A 87 -5.60 17.61 2.64
C ASN A 87 -5.05 17.15 1.28
N ALA A 88 -4.01 16.33 1.32
CA ALA A 88 -3.52 15.59 0.16
C ALA A 88 -4.20 14.22 0.07
N ILE A 89 -4.53 13.79 -1.15
CA ILE A 89 -5.15 12.49 -1.42
C ILE A 89 -4.07 11.49 -1.78
N ALA A 90 -4.00 10.36 -1.09
CA ALA A 90 -3.11 9.27 -1.46
C ALA A 90 -3.87 7.95 -1.65
N VAL A 91 -3.38 7.09 -2.53
CA VAL A 91 -3.98 5.80 -2.89
C VAL A 91 -3.14 4.68 -2.29
N VAL A 92 -3.76 3.86 -1.45
CA VAL A 92 -3.11 2.74 -0.76
C VAL A 92 -3.19 1.48 -1.63
N SER A 93 -2.06 0.77 -1.72
CA SER A 93 -1.92 -0.56 -2.31
C SER A 93 -1.00 -1.38 -1.40
N ASP A 94 -1.59 -2.15 -0.48
CA ASP A 94 -0.90 -2.86 0.59
C ASP A 94 0.00 -1.92 1.42
N ASN A 95 1.31 -2.18 1.44
CA ASN A 95 2.30 -1.37 2.14
C ASN A 95 2.79 -0.17 1.31
N SER A 96 2.37 -0.06 0.04
CA SER A 96 2.69 1.09 -0.79
C SER A 96 1.57 2.12 -0.75
N VAL A 97 1.95 3.39 -0.80
CA VAL A 97 1.01 4.50 -0.94
C VAL A 97 1.48 5.43 -2.06
N ALA A 98 0.62 5.63 -3.05
CA ALA A 98 0.87 6.56 -4.15
C ALA A 98 0.26 7.91 -3.83
N LEU A 99 1.02 8.99 -4.00
CA LEU A 99 0.53 10.36 -3.99
C LEU A 99 0.39 10.82 -5.45
N PRO A 100 -0.78 10.63 -6.10
CA PRO A 100 -0.98 11.06 -7.47
C PRO A 100 -0.86 12.58 -7.59
N GLN A 101 -0.51 13.04 -8.80
CA GLN A 101 -0.40 14.47 -9.09
C GLN A 101 -1.72 15.19 -8.82
N GLN A 102 -1.65 16.20 -7.97
CA GLN A 102 -2.78 17.03 -7.56
C GLN A 102 -2.28 18.40 -7.13
N THR A 103 -3.21 19.33 -6.94
CA THR A 103 -2.91 20.67 -6.41
C THR A 103 -3.49 20.80 -5.00
N VAL A 104 -2.64 21.13 -4.04
CA VAL A 104 -3.00 21.39 -2.63
C VAL A 104 -2.32 22.67 -2.21
N CYS A 105 -3.03 23.58 -1.54
CA CYS A 105 -2.48 24.89 -1.15
C CYS A 105 -1.81 25.65 -2.32
N SER A 106 -2.39 25.56 -3.53
CA SER A 106 -1.83 26.12 -4.79
C SER A 106 -0.47 25.55 -5.24
N MET A 107 0.00 24.46 -4.61
CA MET A 107 1.24 23.75 -4.97
C MET A 107 0.89 22.46 -5.70
N ALA A 108 1.61 22.13 -6.77
CA ALA A 108 1.47 20.83 -7.42
C ALA A 108 2.34 19.80 -6.70
N ILE A 109 1.70 18.76 -6.15
CA ILE A 109 2.36 17.70 -5.38
C ILE A 109 2.17 16.33 -6.02
N HIS A 110 3.19 15.48 -5.95
CA HIS A 110 3.11 14.07 -6.32
C HIS A 110 4.27 13.27 -5.72
N GLY A 111 4.12 11.96 -5.60
CA GLY A 111 5.17 11.09 -5.08
C GLY A 111 4.66 9.72 -4.65
N SER A 112 5.39 9.09 -3.74
CA SER A 112 5.04 7.79 -3.19
C SER A 112 5.67 7.58 -1.83
N GLY A 113 5.05 6.72 -1.04
CA GLY A 113 5.58 6.25 0.22
C GLY A 113 5.44 4.75 0.38
N ASN A 114 6.11 4.24 1.40
CA ASN A 114 6.08 2.84 1.78
C ASN A 114 5.96 2.74 3.31
N LEU A 115 4.99 1.94 3.77
CA LEU A 115 4.85 1.56 5.16
C LEU A 115 5.90 0.49 5.48
N GLU A 116 7.00 0.91 6.09
CA GLU A 116 8.09 0.03 6.48
C GLU A 116 7.71 -0.86 7.68
N THR A 117 6.96 -0.27 8.62
CA THR A 117 6.43 -0.94 9.80
C THR A 117 5.09 -0.30 10.17
N ALA A 118 4.32 -0.92 11.07
CA ALA A 118 3.05 -0.37 11.55
C ALA A 118 3.13 1.06 12.16
N THR A 119 4.35 1.53 12.46
CA THR A 119 4.64 2.83 13.06
C THR A 119 5.61 3.70 12.25
N LYS A 120 6.01 3.29 11.04
CA LYS A 120 6.93 4.05 10.20
C LYS A 120 6.53 4.03 8.73
N ILE A 121 6.37 5.22 8.15
CA ILE A 121 6.22 5.41 6.69
C ILE A 121 7.43 6.19 6.18
N THR A 122 8.02 5.76 5.07
CA THR A 122 9.01 6.54 4.32
C THR A 122 8.35 7.12 3.08
N TRP A 123 8.72 8.34 2.71
CA TRP A 123 8.15 9.06 1.59
C TRP A 123 9.24 9.66 0.72
N ASN A 124 8.97 9.69 -0.59
CA ASN A 124 9.67 10.53 -1.55
C ASN A 124 8.62 11.24 -2.41
N TYR A 125 8.67 12.57 -2.45
CA TYR A 125 7.71 13.37 -3.20
C TYR A 125 8.33 14.66 -3.70
N PHE A 126 7.57 15.32 -4.57
CA PHE A 126 7.91 16.55 -5.22
C PHE A 126 6.83 17.59 -4.94
N VAL A 127 7.26 18.82 -4.70
CA VAL A 127 6.39 19.98 -4.49
C VAL A 127 6.82 21.05 -5.48
N ASN A 128 5.91 21.50 -6.34
CA ASN A 128 6.17 22.53 -7.34
C ASN A 128 5.29 23.75 -7.08
N ASP A 129 5.93 24.91 -6.91
CA ASP A 129 5.29 26.20 -6.64
C ASP A 129 4.93 27.01 -7.91
N GLY A 130 5.16 26.41 -9.07
CA GLY A 130 4.99 27.03 -10.39
C GLY A 130 6.29 27.57 -10.97
N ALA A 131 7.37 27.64 -10.19
CA ALA A 131 8.70 28.07 -10.62
C ALA A 131 9.77 26.99 -10.37
N ASP A 132 9.86 26.50 -9.14
CA ASP A 132 10.86 25.53 -8.70
C ASP A 132 10.19 24.23 -8.22
N ILE A 133 10.94 23.12 -8.32
CA ILE A 133 10.52 21.82 -7.81
C ILE A 133 11.40 21.46 -6.62
N ASP A 134 10.79 21.35 -5.43
CA ASP A 134 11.44 20.75 -4.27
C ASP A 134 11.34 19.23 -4.35
N THR A 135 12.46 18.56 -4.11
CA THR A 135 12.52 17.10 -3.96
C THR A 135 12.69 16.78 -2.49
N VAL A 136 11.76 16.01 -1.93
CA VAL A 136 11.67 15.80 -0.50
C VAL A 136 11.68 14.31 -0.17
N SER A 137 12.54 13.93 0.76
CA SER A 137 12.48 12.63 1.44
C SER A 137 11.96 12.85 2.85
N ALA A 138 10.92 12.13 3.26
CA ALA A 138 10.35 12.28 4.60
C ALA A 138 10.21 10.95 5.32
N THR A 139 10.29 10.99 6.65
CA THR A 139 9.98 9.87 7.53
C THR A 139 8.85 10.27 8.47
N TYR A 140 7.79 9.46 8.48
CA TYR A 140 6.65 9.64 9.37
C TYR A 140 6.74 8.57 10.45
N ILE A 141 6.68 8.98 11.72
CA ILE A 141 6.64 8.09 12.88
C ILE A 141 5.30 8.24 13.59
N LYS A 142 4.57 7.14 13.77
CA LYS A 142 3.25 7.15 14.42
C LYS A 142 3.36 7.62 15.87
N GLN A 143 2.44 8.48 16.31
CA GLN A 143 2.37 9.00 17.68
C GLN A 143 1.69 8.05 18.67
#